data_AF-A0A0C9U4V7-F1
#
_entry.id   AF-A0A0C9U4V7-F1
#
_cell.length_a   1.000
_cell.length_b   1.000
_cell.length_c   1.000
_cell.angle_alpha   90.00
_cell.angle_beta   90.00
_cell.angle_gamma   90.00
#
_symmetry.space_group_name_H-M   'P 1'
#
loop_
_entity.id
_entity.type
_entity.pdbx_description
1 polymer ?
#
loop_
_entity_poly.entity_id
_entity_poly.type
_entity_poly.pdbx_seq_one_letter_code
_entity_poly.pdbx_strand_id
1 'polypeptide(L)'
;GLKLVNDPAHPFRTQQPNELRGPCPALNTLANHGYLPRSGVARPDQIVTAVMDGLNLGNDFAKFLVYQAFLMNGNPLTNLMSIGMKTPLTGQDPPKPALVGGLSQHGTFEGDTSMSRVDAFFGD
;
A
#
# COMPACT_ATOMS: atom_id res chain seq x y z
N GLY A 1 17.67 -5.47 -14.52
CA GLY A 1 17.34 -5.75 -15.93
C GLY A 1 15.99 -6.44 -16.00
N LEU A 2 15.39 -6.55 -17.18
CA LEU A 2 14.10 -7.24 -17.35
C LEU A 2 14.22 -8.70 -16.89
N LYS A 3 13.22 -9.16 -16.12
CA LYS A 3 13.09 -10.54 -15.64
C LYS A 3 11.61 -10.94 -15.63
N LEU A 4 11.33 -12.25 -15.60
CA LEU A 4 9.98 -12.73 -15.35
C LEU A 4 9.58 -12.37 -13.91
N VAL A 5 8.45 -11.66 -13.76
CA VAL A 5 7.95 -11.23 -12.43
C VAL A 5 6.68 -11.98 -12.01
N ASN A 6 6.00 -12.62 -12.95
CA ASN A 6 4.94 -13.58 -12.67
C ASN A 6 5.53 -14.99 -12.81
N ASP A 7 6.16 -15.45 -11.74
CA ASP A 7 6.87 -16.73 -11.66
C ASP A 7 6.23 -17.65 -10.61
N PRO A 8 6.69 -18.91 -10.46
CA PRO A 8 6.14 -19.83 -9.46
C PRO A 8 6.27 -19.37 -8.00
N ALA A 9 7.18 -18.43 -7.70
CA ALA A 9 7.32 -17.85 -6.36
C ALA A 9 6.33 -16.70 -6.11
N HIS A 10 5.85 -16.06 -7.18
CA HIS A 10 4.90 -14.94 -7.14
C HIS A 10 3.58 -15.23 -7.88
N PRO A 11 2.88 -16.35 -7.58
CA PRO A 11 1.65 -16.68 -8.27
C PRO A 11 0.55 -15.67 -7.93
N PHE A 12 -0.26 -15.32 -8.92
CA PHE A 12 -1.48 -14.56 -8.68
C PHE A 12 -2.44 -15.34 -7.78
N ARG A 13 -3.05 -14.63 -6.83
CA ARG A 13 -4.21 -15.10 -6.09
C ARG A 13 -5.15 -13.93 -5.87
N THR A 14 -6.45 -14.20 -5.97
CA THR A 14 -7.49 -13.25 -5.58
C THR A 14 -7.37 -12.89 -4.10
N GLN A 15 -7.77 -11.65 -3.78
CA GLN A 15 -7.87 -11.15 -2.41
C GLN A 15 -8.81 -12.06 -1.60
N GLN A 16 -8.35 -12.49 -0.43
CA GLN A 16 -9.15 -13.28 0.50
C GLN A 16 -9.91 -12.37 1.48
N PRO A 17 -10.92 -12.90 2.20
CA PRO A 17 -11.54 -12.17 3.30
C PRO A 17 -10.47 -11.65 4.28
N ASN A 18 -10.62 -10.39 4.72
CA ASN A 18 -9.70 -9.68 5.61
C ASN A 18 -8.35 -9.26 5.03
N GLU A 19 -8.07 -9.55 3.75
CA GLU A 19 -6.94 -8.95 3.06
C GLU A 19 -7.32 -7.56 2.54
N LEU A 20 -6.39 -6.61 2.57
CA LEU A 20 -6.66 -5.21 2.25
C LEU A 20 -6.08 -4.84 0.89
N ARG A 21 -6.88 -4.12 0.11
CA ARG A 21 -6.50 -3.48 -1.15
C ARG A 21 -7.00 -2.04 -1.09
N GLY A 22 -6.42 -1.17 -1.90
CA GLY A 22 -6.74 0.26 -1.84
C GLY A 22 -6.68 0.95 -3.20
N PRO A 23 -6.46 2.27 -3.22
CA PRO A 23 -6.58 3.07 -4.44
C PRO A 23 -5.43 2.80 -5.43
N CYS A 24 -4.30 2.27 -4.98
CA CYS A 24 -3.11 2.07 -5.81
C CYS A 24 -3.11 0.68 -6.50
N PRO A 25 -3.32 0.61 -7.83
CA PRO A 25 -3.35 -0.67 -8.55
C PRO A 25 -2.00 -1.40 -8.51
N ALA A 26 -0.88 -0.67 -8.49
CA ALA A 26 0.46 -1.26 -8.42
C ALA A 26 0.66 -2.07 -7.13
N LEU A 27 0.33 -1.50 -5.96
CA LEU A 27 0.48 -2.18 -4.68
C LEU A 27 -0.54 -3.33 -4.53
N ASN A 28 -1.74 -3.15 -5.07
CA ASN A 28 -2.75 -4.21 -5.10
C ASN A 28 -2.26 -5.44 -5.87
N THR A 29 -1.64 -5.21 -7.04
CA THR A 29 -1.03 -6.27 -7.85
C THR A 29 0.12 -6.95 -7.11
N LEU A 30 1.02 -6.18 -6.50
CA LEU A 30 2.15 -6.73 -5.74
C LEU A 30 1.69 -7.59 -4.55
N ALA A 31 0.64 -7.19 -3.84
CA ALA A 31 0.04 -8.01 -2.78
C ALA A 31 -0.70 -9.24 -3.34
N ASN A 32 -1.39 -9.13 -4.48
CA ASN A 32 -2.01 -10.27 -5.16
C ASN A 32 -1.01 -11.27 -5.74
N HIS A 33 0.25 -10.86 -5.97
CA HIS A 33 1.33 -11.73 -6.41
C HIS A 33 2.28 -12.15 -5.28
N GLY A 34 2.09 -11.66 -4.06
CA GLY A 34 2.92 -12.05 -2.91
C GLY A 34 4.30 -11.37 -2.85
N TYR A 35 4.55 -10.35 -3.68
CA TYR A 35 5.69 -9.44 -3.50
C TYR A 35 5.54 -8.62 -2.21
N LEU A 36 4.30 -8.32 -1.85
CA LEU A 36 3.92 -7.78 -0.55
C LEU A 36 3.19 -8.84 0.27
N PRO A 37 3.18 -8.72 1.62
CA PRO A 37 2.27 -9.48 2.45
C PRO A 37 0.85 -9.41 1.88
N ARG A 38 0.25 -10.59 1.61
CA ARG A 38 -1.06 -10.68 0.95
C ARG A 38 -2.18 -10.03 1.77
N SER A 39 -1.96 -9.88 3.08
CA SER A 39 -2.80 -9.09 3.99
C SER A 39 -2.98 -7.63 3.57
N GLY A 40 -2.08 -7.08 2.76
CA GLY A 40 -2.10 -5.66 2.40
C GLY A 40 -1.54 -4.74 3.49
N VAL A 41 -0.85 -5.30 4.49
CA VAL A 41 -0.16 -4.53 5.53
C VAL A 41 1.31 -4.86 5.48
N ALA A 42 2.14 -3.83 5.32
CA ALA A 42 3.56 -3.98 5.09
C ALA A 42 4.37 -2.87 5.74
N ARG A 43 5.65 -3.13 5.97
CA ARG A 43 6.62 -2.09 6.33
C ARG A 43 7.04 -1.30 5.10
N PRO A 44 7.44 -0.02 5.24
CA PRO A 44 7.89 0.79 4.11
C PRO A 44 9.06 0.17 3.34
N ASP A 45 10.03 -0.48 4.01
CA ASP A 45 11.15 -1.16 3.35
C ASP A 45 10.68 -2.30 2.42
N GLN A 46 9.65 -3.04 2.83
CA GLN A 46 9.06 -4.11 2.02
C GLN A 46 8.36 -3.53 0.79
N ILE A 47 7.69 -2.40 0.93
CA ILE A 47 7.02 -1.73 -0.19
C ILE A 47 8.03 -1.20 -1.19
N VAL A 48 9.10 -0.53 -0.74
CA VAL A 48 10.20 -0.07 -1.63
C VAL A 48 10.79 -1.25 -2.40
N THR A 49 11.08 -2.35 -1.70
CA THR A 49 11.65 -3.56 -2.32
C THR A 49 10.68 -4.16 -3.34
N ALA A 50 9.40 -4.30 -2.99
CA ALA A 50 8.39 -4.89 -3.86
C ALA A 50 8.17 -4.09 -5.16
N VAL A 51 8.09 -2.76 -5.09
CA VAL A 51 7.91 -1.92 -6.29
C VAL A 51 9.15 -1.90 -7.17
N MET A 52 10.34 -2.02 -6.59
CA MET A 52 11.59 -2.16 -7.34
C MET A 52 11.68 -3.53 -8.00
N ASP A 53 11.41 -4.61 -7.27
CA ASP A 53 11.60 -5.96 -7.78
C ASP A 53 10.51 -6.43 -8.74
N GLY A 54 9.25 -6.10 -8.44
CA GLY A 54 8.10 -6.55 -9.21
C GLY A 54 7.73 -5.61 -10.37
N LEU A 55 8.09 -4.32 -10.27
CA LEU A 55 7.69 -3.30 -11.25
C LEU A 55 8.85 -2.43 -11.77
N ASN A 56 10.09 -2.69 -11.32
CA ASN A 56 11.29 -1.96 -11.75
C ASN A 56 11.20 -0.44 -11.52
N LEU A 57 10.51 -0.01 -10.46
CA LEU A 57 10.43 1.40 -10.07
C LEU A 57 11.82 1.91 -9.61
N GLY A 58 12.23 3.11 -10.04
CA GLY A 58 13.51 3.69 -9.63
C GLY A 58 13.60 3.90 -8.12
N ASN A 59 14.77 3.66 -7.52
CA ASN A 59 14.93 3.66 -6.05
C ASN A 59 14.54 4.98 -5.39
N ASP A 60 14.95 6.11 -5.96
CA ASP A 60 14.68 7.43 -5.39
C ASP A 60 13.18 7.73 -5.39
N PHE A 61 12.50 7.43 -6.49
CA PHE A 61 11.06 7.64 -6.61
C PHE A 61 10.26 6.66 -5.73
N ALA A 62 10.70 5.40 -5.64
CA ALA A 62 10.12 4.41 -4.74
C ALA A 62 10.21 4.85 -3.27
N LYS A 63 11.40 5.29 -2.82
CA LYS A 63 11.59 5.80 -1.47
C LYS A 63 10.72 7.03 -1.21
N PHE A 64 10.73 8.00 -2.13
CA PHE A 64 9.95 9.22 -1.98
C PHE A 64 8.46 8.92 -1.77
N LEU A 65 7.84 8.15 -2.69
CA LEU A 65 6.42 7.83 -2.60
C LEU A 65 6.08 7.01 -1.36
N VAL A 66 6.87 5.98 -1.06
CA VAL A 66 6.58 5.05 0.04
C VAL A 66 6.73 5.74 1.40
N TYR A 67 7.80 6.49 1.61
CA TYR A 67 8.00 7.17 2.90
C TYR A 67 7.06 8.37 3.08
N GLN A 68 6.69 9.08 2.00
CA GLN A 68 5.64 10.10 2.07
C GLN A 68 4.29 9.48 2.48
N ALA A 69 3.88 8.39 1.82
CA ALA A 69 2.67 7.66 2.18
C ALA A 69 2.73 7.15 3.62
N PHE A 70 3.86 6.57 4.03
CA PHE A 70 4.05 6.03 5.38
C PHE A 70 3.97 7.12 6.45
N LEU A 71 4.58 8.30 6.23
CA LEU A 71 4.53 9.39 7.19
C LEU A 71 3.10 9.90 7.43
N MET A 72 2.28 9.93 6.38
CA MET A 72 0.92 10.45 6.47
C MET A 72 -0.10 9.40 6.92
N ASN A 73 0.11 8.12 6.56
CA ASN A 73 -0.92 7.08 6.66
C ASN A 73 -0.49 5.82 7.43
N GLY A 74 0.80 5.66 7.71
CA GLY A 74 1.38 4.54 8.43
C GLY A 74 1.45 4.76 9.94
N ASN A 75 1.73 3.68 10.68
CA ASN A 75 1.97 3.73 12.10
C ASN A 75 3.49 3.79 12.37
N PRO A 76 4.02 4.93 12.86
CA PRO A 76 5.45 5.06 13.13
C PRO A 76 5.93 4.22 14.33
N LEU A 77 5.02 3.82 15.23
CA LEU A 77 5.38 3.03 16.42
C LEU A 77 5.61 1.55 16.08
N THR A 78 4.85 1.02 15.13
CA THR A 78 4.95 -0.39 14.71
C THR A 78 5.67 -0.57 13.37
N ASN A 79 5.98 0.52 12.68
CA ASN A 79 6.57 0.54 11.35
C ASN A 79 5.72 -0.19 10.28
N LEU A 80 4.38 -0.11 10.40
CA LEU A 80 3.44 -0.79 9.50
C LEU A 80 2.47 0.19 8.84
N MET A 81 2.11 -0.06 7.59
CA MET A 81 1.10 0.68 6.84
C MET A 81 0.18 -0.27 6.07
N SER A 82 -1.12 0.05 6.05
CA SER A 82 -2.10 -0.59 5.18
C SER A 82 -2.07 0.04 3.78
N ILE A 83 -2.06 -0.79 2.74
CA ILE A 83 -2.20 -0.33 1.34
C ILE A 83 -3.65 -0.01 0.96
N GLY A 84 -4.60 -0.16 1.90
CA GLY A 84 -6.01 0.16 1.74
C GLY A 84 -6.56 0.93 2.94
N MET A 85 -7.73 0.52 3.43
CA MET A 85 -8.39 1.16 4.59
C MET A 85 -7.65 0.96 5.91
N LYS A 86 -8.06 1.75 6.91
CA LYS A 86 -7.62 1.65 8.31
C LYS A 86 -7.86 0.25 8.86
N THR A 87 -6.91 -0.25 9.64
CA THR A 87 -6.96 -1.60 10.19
C THR A 87 -6.25 -1.67 11.54
N PRO A 88 -6.72 -2.49 12.50
CA PRO A 88 -5.99 -2.74 13.75
C PRO A 88 -4.66 -3.48 13.51
N LEU A 89 -4.43 -4.06 12.33
CA LEU A 89 -3.20 -4.77 11.99
C LEU A 89 -1.96 -3.85 11.96
N THR A 90 -2.14 -2.53 11.88
CA THR A 90 -1.03 -1.56 12.03
C THR A 90 -0.72 -1.24 13.50
N GLY A 91 -1.40 -1.85 14.47
CA GLY A 91 -1.16 -1.68 15.90
C GLY A 91 -1.86 -0.46 16.52
N GLN A 92 -1.50 -0.16 17.77
CA GLN A 92 -2.10 0.93 18.54
C GLN A 92 -1.85 2.29 17.89
N ASP A 93 -2.91 3.06 17.72
CA ASP A 93 -2.84 4.38 17.11
C ASP A 93 -2.04 5.38 17.98
N PRO A 94 -1.24 6.26 17.37
CA PRO A 94 -0.67 7.42 18.03
C PRO A 94 -1.76 8.42 18.44
N PRO A 95 -1.44 9.41 19.29
CA PRO A 95 -2.36 10.48 19.63
C PRO A 95 -2.81 11.27 18.39
N LYS A 96 -4.02 11.85 18.48
CA LYS A 96 -4.51 12.81 17.49
C LYS A 96 -3.51 13.98 17.33
N PRO A 97 -3.39 14.57 16.13
CA PRO A 97 -4.28 14.41 14.97
C PRO A 97 -3.93 13.25 14.02
N ALA A 98 -2.92 12.43 14.30
CA ALA A 98 -2.55 11.32 13.44
C ALA A 98 -3.67 10.26 13.38
N LEU A 99 -4.02 9.84 12.15
CA LEU A 99 -5.14 8.92 11.91
C LEU A 99 -4.72 7.48 11.66
N VAL A 100 -3.52 7.27 11.07
CA VAL A 100 -3.05 5.94 10.64
C VAL A 100 -4.14 5.25 9.78
N GLY A 101 -4.62 5.98 8.77
CA GLY A 101 -5.79 5.58 8.00
C GLY A 101 -5.53 4.58 6.88
N GLY A 102 -4.25 4.24 6.63
CA GLY A 102 -3.85 3.51 5.42
C GLY A 102 -4.00 4.36 4.15
N LEU A 103 -3.66 3.80 2.99
CA LEU A 103 -3.67 4.54 1.73
C LEU A 103 -5.06 5.00 1.28
N SER A 104 -6.15 4.45 1.80
CA SER A 104 -7.51 4.93 1.49
C SER A 104 -7.91 6.17 2.31
N GLN A 105 -7.03 6.70 3.16
CA GLN A 105 -7.29 7.96 3.86
C GLN A 105 -7.28 9.12 2.86
N HIS A 106 -8.46 9.69 2.62
CA HIS A 106 -8.63 10.84 1.75
C HIS A 106 -7.88 12.08 2.26
N GLY A 107 -7.33 12.86 1.31
CA GLY A 107 -6.73 14.17 1.56
C GLY A 107 -5.32 14.15 2.12
N THR A 108 -4.70 12.97 2.27
CA THR A 108 -3.30 12.83 2.69
C THR A 108 -2.38 12.41 1.54
N PHE A 109 -2.78 11.37 0.83
CA PHE A 109 -2.10 10.83 -0.36
C PHE A 109 -3.14 10.47 -1.43
N GLU A 110 -4.24 9.83 -1.02
CA GLU A 110 -5.42 9.64 -1.84
C GLU A 110 -6.14 10.99 -2.07
N GLY A 111 -6.73 11.16 -3.25
CA GLY A 111 -7.40 12.39 -3.64
C GLY A 111 -8.27 12.26 -4.89
N ASP A 112 -8.96 13.36 -5.20
CA ASP A 112 -9.99 13.43 -6.24
C ASP A 112 -9.43 13.28 -7.66
N THR A 113 -10.33 13.04 -8.61
CA THR A 113 -10.05 12.86 -10.05
C THR A 113 -9.18 11.64 -10.36
N SER A 114 -9.28 10.61 -9.52
CA SER A 114 -8.66 9.31 -9.77
C SER A 114 -9.17 8.68 -11.07
N MET A 115 -8.29 8.13 -11.89
CA MET A 115 -8.67 7.59 -13.22
C MET A 115 -9.69 6.43 -13.18
N SER A 116 -9.76 5.69 -12.07
CA SER A 116 -10.55 4.47 -11.94
C SER A 116 -11.16 4.26 -10.54
N ARG A 117 -11.19 5.32 -9.73
CA ARG A 117 -11.83 5.34 -8.41
C ARG A 117 -12.68 6.59 -8.33
N VAL A 118 -13.81 6.48 -7.65
CA VAL A 118 -14.74 7.59 -7.42
C VAL A 118 -14.15 8.51 -6.35
N ASP A 119 -14.40 9.82 -6.46
CA ASP A 119 -13.98 10.79 -5.46
C ASP A 119 -14.65 10.50 -4.11
N ALA A 120 -13.90 10.65 -3.01
CA ALA A 120 -14.36 10.32 -1.67
C ALA A 120 -15.66 11.06 -1.28
N PHE A 121 -15.91 12.24 -1.84
CA PHE A 121 -17.15 13.00 -1.64
C PHE A 121 -18.41 12.20 -2.04
N PHE A 122 -18.31 11.36 -3.07
CA PHE A 122 -19.43 10.53 -3.54
C PHE A 122 -19.47 9.16 -2.85
N GLY A 123 -18.53 8.84 -1.97
CA GLY A 123 -18.38 7.55 -1.31
C GLY A 123 -17.27 6.72 -1.95
N ASP A 124 -17.58 5.45 -2.24
CA ASP A 124 -16.73 4.50 -2.98
C ASP A 124 -17.63 3.66 -3.90
#